data_AF-A0A3D1M1Q1-F1
#
_entry.id   AF-A0A3D1M1Q1-F1
#
_cell.length_a   1.000
_cell.length_b   1.000
_cell.length_c   1.000
_cell.angle_alpha   90.00
_cell.angle_beta   90.00
_cell.angle_gamma   90.00
#
_symmetry.space_group_name_H-M   'P 1'
#
loop_
_entity.id
_entity.type
_entity.pdbx_description
1 polymer ?
#
loop_
_entity_poly.entity_id
_entity_poly.type
_entity_poly.pdbx_seq_one_letter_code
_entity_poly.pdbx_strand_id
1 'polypeptide(L)'
;SQNQVHYCNPEFDKMVATLNVTSDPGERADLFAKAKAFLDEENPLYTIGFTNHLPAWRNYVKGMAMEQRSHTHWGELTTAWLDR
;
A
#
# COMPACT_ATOMS: atom_id res chain seq x y z
N SER A 1 15.10 -9.66 -0.22
CA SER A 1 13.99 -9.83 0.75
C SER A 1 13.91 -8.58 1.61
N GLN A 2 12.71 -8.05 1.89
CA GLN A 2 12.48 -6.87 2.74
C GLN A 2 12.03 -7.23 4.18
N ASN A 3 12.02 -8.51 4.54
CA ASN A 3 11.68 -8.99 5.88
C ASN A 3 12.89 -8.90 6.82
N GLN A 4 13.04 -7.77 7.51
CA GLN A 4 14.19 -7.47 8.37
C GLN A 4 14.13 -8.15 9.75
N VAL A 5 12.95 -8.55 10.20
CA VAL A 5 12.76 -9.25 11.49
C VAL A 5 12.81 -10.77 11.35
N HIS A 6 13.06 -11.27 10.14
CA HIS A 6 13.19 -12.70 9.83
C HIS A 6 11.96 -13.52 10.23
N TYR A 7 10.78 -12.90 10.25
CA TYR A 7 9.53 -13.58 10.56
C TYR A 7 9.26 -14.71 9.56
N CYS A 8 8.86 -15.88 10.05
CA CYS A 8 8.62 -17.07 9.25
C CYS A 8 7.51 -17.89 9.90
N ASN A 9 6.37 -18.03 9.22
CA ASN A 9 5.24 -18.81 9.69
C ASN A 9 4.63 -19.58 8.51
N PRO A 10 4.65 -20.93 8.52
CA PRO A 10 4.18 -21.72 7.39
C PRO A 10 2.67 -21.62 7.14
N GLU A 11 1.87 -21.21 8.13
CA GLU A 11 0.44 -20.96 7.96
C GLU A 11 0.23 -19.64 7.21
N PHE A 12 0.95 -18.60 7.60
CA PHE A 12 0.93 -17.33 6.90
C PHE A 12 1.42 -17.46 5.46
N ASP A 13 2.49 -18.23 5.22
CA ASP A 13 3.02 -18.50 3.88
C ASP A 13 1.98 -19.18 2.98
N LYS A 14 1.19 -20.11 3.52
CA LYS A 14 0.07 -20.73 2.79
C LYS A 14 -0.99 -19.71 2.41
N MET A 15 -1.37 -18.81 3.34
CA MET A 15 -2.35 -17.75 3.04
C MET A 15 -1.85 -16.85 1.91
N VAL A 16 -0.57 -16.44 1.95
CA VAL A 16 0.05 -15.63 0.90
C VAL A 16 0.11 -16.39 -0.43
N ALA A 17 0.46 -17.67 -0.41
CA ALA A 17 0.48 -18.52 -1.61
C ALA A 17 -0.90 -18.61 -2.26
N THR A 18 -1.96 -18.81 -1.47
CA THR A 18 -3.36 -18.79 -1.96
C THR A 18 -3.72 -17.41 -2.52
N LEU A 19 -3.44 -16.34 -1.78
CA LEU A 19 -3.66 -14.97 -2.24
C LEU A 19 -3.01 -14.71 -3.60
N ASN A 20 -1.80 -15.21 -3.86
CA ASN A 20 -1.11 -14.96 -5.13
C ASN A 20 -1.78 -15.60 -6.35
N VAL A 21 -2.64 -16.61 -6.16
CA VAL A 21 -3.34 -17.30 -7.25
C VAL A 21 -4.84 -17.01 -7.29
N THR A 22 -5.41 -16.35 -6.27
CA THR A 22 -6.83 -15.95 -6.25
C THR A 22 -7.08 -14.75 -7.17
N SER A 23 -7.92 -14.98 -8.19
CA SER A 23 -8.30 -13.99 -9.20
C SER A 23 -9.63 -13.31 -8.93
N ASP A 24 -10.55 -13.95 -8.19
CA ASP A 24 -11.83 -13.32 -7.83
C ASP A 24 -11.58 -12.16 -6.87
N PRO A 25 -12.05 -10.93 -7.17
CA PRO A 25 -11.77 -9.77 -6.34
C PRO A 25 -12.36 -9.86 -4.93
N GLY A 26 -13.55 -10.46 -4.78
CA GLY A 26 -14.22 -10.59 -3.49
C GLY A 26 -13.50 -11.59 -2.60
N GLU A 27 -13.22 -12.77 -3.14
CA GLU A 27 -12.46 -13.81 -2.45
C GLU A 27 -11.05 -13.31 -2.07
N ARG A 28 -10.39 -12.59 -2.97
CA ARG A 28 -9.08 -12.00 -2.71
C ARG A 28 -9.13 -11.00 -1.56
N ALA A 29 -10.16 -10.14 -1.51
CA ALA A 29 -10.32 -9.17 -0.44
C ALA A 29 -10.54 -9.86 0.91
N ASP A 30 -11.38 -10.90 0.96
CA ASP A 30 -11.65 -11.68 2.18
C ASP A 30 -10.38 -12.40 2.68
N LEU A 31 -9.63 -13.02 1.78
CA LEU A 31 -8.35 -13.66 2.12
C LEU A 31 -7.32 -12.65 2.63
N PHE A 32 -7.28 -11.46 2.04
CA PHE A 32 -6.36 -10.40 2.47
C PHE A 32 -6.71 -9.90 3.88
N ALA A 33 -8.00 -9.71 4.17
CA ALA A 33 -8.47 -9.34 5.51
C ALA A 33 -8.08 -10.38 6.57
N LYS A 34 -8.25 -11.68 6.25
CA LYS A 34 -7.85 -12.79 7.13
C LYS A 34 -6.34 -12.82 7.39
N ALA A 35 -5.53 -12.72 6.33
CA ALA A 35 -4.07 -12.71 6.45
C ALA A 35 -3.58 -11.51 7.29
N LYS A 36 -4.24 -10.36 7.16
CA LYS A 36 -3.93 -9.17 7.94
C LYS A 36 -4.28 -9.35 9.43
N ALA A 37 -5.46 -9.89 9.73
CA ALA A 37 -5.87 -10.20 11.10
C ALA A 37 -4.91 -11.21 11.77
N PHE A 38 -4.44 -12.22 11.01
CA PHE A 38 -3.42 -13.17 11.50
C PHE A 38 -2.12 -12.46 11.91
N LEU A 39 -1.64 -11.50 11.11
CA LEU A 39 -0.45 -10.72 11.45
C LEU A 39 -0.69 -9.74 12.61
N ASP A 40 -1.91 -9.19 12.75
CA ASP A 40 -2.26 -8.36 13.91
C ASP A 40 -2.22 -9.18 15.21
N GLU A 41 -2.57 -10.47 15.16
CA GLU A 41 -2.49 -11.40 16.30
C GLU A 41 -1.05 -11.85 16.62
N GLU A 42 -0.27 -12.27 15.62
CA GLU A 42 1.13 -12.69 15.84
C GLU A 42 2.07 -11.50 16.12
N ASN A 43 1.71 -10.32 15.62
CA ASN A 43 2.42 -9.05 15.79
C ASN A 43 3.95 -9.15 15.60
N PRO A 44 4.44 -9.62 14.43
CA PRO A 44 5.88 -9.77 14.19
C PRO A 44 6.63 -8.43 14.11
N LEU A 45 5.90 -7.32 14.00
CA LEU A 45 6.41 -5.96 13.89
C LEU A 45 5.55 -5.00 14.69
N TYR A 46 6.17 -4.19 15.55
CA TYR A 46 5.47 -3.08 16.19
C TYR A 46 5.14 -1.99 15.15
N THR A 47 3.86 -1.90 14.79
CA THR A 47 3.36 -0.87 13.87
C THR A 47 3.14 0.44 14.63
N ILE A 48 3.96 1.45 14.35
CA ILE A 48 3.95 2.76 15.05
C ILE A 48 2.94 3.75 14.43
N GLY A 49 2.48 3.48 13.21
CA GLY A 49 1.45 4.27 12.52
C GLY A 49 1.73 4.41 11.02
N PHE A 50 0.93 5.26 10.37
CA PHE A 50 1.10 5.61 8.96
C PHE A 50 1.56 7.06 8.85
N THR A 51 2.49 7.31 7.93
CA THR A 51 2.90 8.68 7.62
C THR A 51 1.95 9.27 6.58
N ASN A 52 1.40 10.44 6.85
CA ASN A 52 0.75 11.26 5.83
C ASN A 52 1.79 12.18 5.19
N HIS A 53 1.82 12.23 3.86
CA HIS A 53 2.68 13.16 3.13
C HIS A 53 1.82 14.29 2.59
N LEU A 54 1.97 15.48 3.18
CA LEU A 54 1.26 16.68 2.76
C LEU A 54 1.81 17.15 1.41
N PRO A 55 1.02 17.09 0.32
CA PRO A 55 1.49 17.54 -0.98
C PRO A 55 1.62 19.07 -0.99
N ALA A 56 2.71 19.57 -1.57
CA ALA A 56 2.95 21.00 -1.79
C ALA A 56 3.43 21.23 -3.23
N TRP A 57 2.88 22.24 -3.91
CA TRP A 57 3.26 22.59 -5.28
C TRP A 57 3.04 24.09 -5.56
N ARG A 58 3.56 24.56 -6.69
CA ARG A 58 3.34 25.94 -7.16
C ARG A 58 1.99 26.06 -7.87
N ASN A 59 1.26 27.14 -7.62
CA ASN A 59 -0.07 27.38 -8.20
C ASN A 59 -0.09 27.39 -9.74
N TYR A 60 1.03 27.71 -10.40
CA TYR A 60 1.19 27.71 -11.85
C TYR A 60 1.54 26.32 -12.44
N VAL A 61 1.75 25.29 -11.61
CA VAL A 61 1.98 23.91 -12.07
C VAL A 61 0.65 23.16 -12.08
N LYS A 62 0.25 22.65 -13.23
CA LYS A 62 -1.02 21.97 -13.48
C LYS A 62 -0.80 20.53 -13.97
N GLY A 63 -1.89 19.81 -14.23
CA GLY A 63 -1.88 18.46 -14.79
C GLY A 63 -1.68 17.31 -13.81
N MET A 64 -1.17 17.57 -12.62
CA MET A 64 -0.81 16.53 -11.65
C MET A 64 -2.00 16.05 -10.77
N ALA A 65 -3.21 16.58 -10.99
CA ALA A 65 -4.43 16.31 -10.22
C ALA A 65 -4.22 16.41 -8.69
N MET A 66 -3.39 17.35 -8.23
CA MET A 66 -2.92 17.41 -6.84
C MET A 66 -4.05 17.60 -5.82
N GLU A 67 -5.12 18.30 -6.19
CA GLU A 67 -6.32 18.50 -5.36
C GLU A 67 -7.10 17.20 -5.09
N GLN A 68 -6.91 16.17 -5.92
CA GLN A 68 -7.58 14.87 -5.79
C GLN A 68 -6.72 13.85 -5.04
N ARG A 69 -5.48 14.20 -4.68
CA ARG A 69 -4.54 13.28 -4.04
C ARG A 69 -4.70 13.33 -2.53
N SER A 70 -5.09 12.20 -1.94
CA SER A 70 -5.14 12.00 -0.48
C SER A 70 -3.79 11.55 0.12
N HIS A 71 -2.82 11.17 -0.72
CA HIS A 71 -1.48 10.76 -0.32
C HIS A 71 -0.45 11.06 -1.42
N THR A 72 0.82 11.26 -1.04
CA THR A 72 1.92 11.39 -2.01
C THR A 72 2.26 9.99 -2.53
N HIS A 73 1.71 9.64 -3.70
CA HIS A 73 2.14 8.44 -4.40
C HIS A 73 3.47 8.73 -5.10
N TRP A 74 4.46 7.84 -4.96
CA TRP A 74 5.69 7.80 -5.78
C TRP A 74 5.37 7.32 -7.22
N GLY A 75 4.28 7.83 -7.80
CA GLY A 75 3.83 7.50 -9.15
C GLY A 75 4.37 8.51 -10.16
N GLU A 76 4.56 8.03 -11.38
CA GLU A 76 4.95 8.84 -12.54
C GLU A 76 4.01 10.03 -12.73
N LEU A 77 4.57 11.22 -12.88
CA LEU A 77 3.85 12.44 -13.24
C LEU A 77 3.73 12.48 -14.76
N THR A 78 2.81 11.72 -15.33
CA THR A 78 2.67 11.57 -16.80
C THR A 78 2.13 12.82 -17.49
N THR A 79 1.52 13.75 -16.74
CA THR A 79 1.01 15.00 -17.30
C THR A 79 1.23 16.14 -16.32
N ALA A 80 2.16 17.04 -16.66
CA ALA A 80 2.36 18.28 -15.93
C ALA A 80 2.64 19.40 -16.94
N TRP A 81 2.06 20.57 -16.71
CA TRP A 81 2.36 21.76 -17.51
C TRP A 81 2.41 23.01 -16.64
N LEU A 82 2.97 24.07 -17.21
CA LEU A 82 3.00 25.39 -16.60
C LEU A 82 1.97 26.26 -17.30
N ASP A 83 1.14 26.97 -16.54
CA ASP A 83 0.28 28.01 -17.11
C ASP A 83 1.17 29.18 -17.55
N ARG A 84 1.53 29.19 -18.84
CA ARG A 84 2.07 30.36 -19.55
C ARG A 84 1.10 30.76 -20.64
#